data_AF-A0AAD6YZS1-F1
#
_entry.id   AF-A0AAD6YZS1-F1
#
_cell.length_a   1.000
_cell.length_b   1.000
_cell.length_c   1.000
_cell.angle_alpha   90.00
_cell.angle_beta   90.00
_cell.angle_gamma   90.00
#
_symmetry.space_group_name_H-M   'P 1'
#
loop_
_entity.id
_entity.type
_entity.pdbx_description
1 polymer ?
#
loop_
_entity_poly.entity_id
_entity_poly.type
_entity_poly.pdbx_seq_one_letter_code
_entity_poly.pdbx_strand_id
1 'polypeptide(L)'
;MPPVHGQALRARLEKLDIEILRQKKLLKRLKHDRIIARRQLNAALDPMARLPLEISSEIFFLCLPTGSTLFPQPGALRLPMLLLNICNAWRRIAESTPSLWATIHIPSRDSAQGLEELVPLWLTRARNRLLSISLSGDASFDPNVISTVWSHGPQVKHLEMCEVEYELGGSGDPGWAMNLWEGRVGPGPLPALETLVIRGLHMARHCRFPSHQILELLRLAPNLVECVFSDVEVEFAPVARRTGGRLVLPNLRRLVFDESKVKRGTPFSRGVLDHLALPALEALVVNVGGAELLSFLMESSPPLRELVVTDPGNFSLLVRCLRLVPRLHQLELWSSQSDLAEDLFDELAAESPSPLLPRLSTLVFHFDADEDLSTVPESFWPAALEPAAPACASSTLS
;
A
#
# COMPACT_ATOMS: atom_id res chain seq x y z
N MET A 1 55.46 -64.21 -36.17
CA MET A 1 55.80 -62.78 -36.33
C MET A 1 54.53 -61.95 -36.18
N PRO A 2 54.38 -61.12 -35.13
CA PRO A 2 53.22 -60.23 -35.03
C PRO A 2 53.34 -59.10 -36.07
N PRO A 3 52.21 -58.55 -36.57
CA PRO A 3 52.19 -57.88 -37.87
C PRO A 3 52.67 -56.44 -37.76
N VAL A 4 53.76 -56.12 -38.47
CA VAL A 4 54.37 -54.78 -38.60
C VAL A 4 53.34 -53.69 -38.96
N HIS A 5 52.27 -54.06 -39.66
CA HIS A 5 51.18 -53.16 -40.05
C HIS A 5 50.36 -52.62 -38.85
N GLY A 6 50.15 -53.43 -37.80
CA GLY A 6 49.38 -53.02 -36.62
C GLY A 6 50.12 -51.99 -35.76
N GLN A 7 51.45 -52.03 -35.73
CA GLN A 7 52.28 -51.09 -34.98
C GLN A 7 52.33 -49.71 -35.65
N ALA A 8 52.41 -49.66 -36.98
CA ALA A 8 52.35 -48.42 -37.76
C ALA A 8 51.00 -47.70 -37.60
N LEU A 9 49.89 -48.45 -37.59
CA LEU A 9 48.55 -47.89 -37.34
C LEU A 9 48.40 -47.34 -35.91
N ARG A 10 48.93 -48.04 -34.90
CA ARG A 10 48.94 -47.55 -33.51
C ARG A 10 49.72 -46.24 -33.36
N ALA A 11 50.91 -46.15 -33.94
CA ALA A 11 51.71 -44.92 -33.92
C ALA A 11 51.00 -43.75 -34.63
N ARG A 12 50.24 -44.04 -35.70
CA ARG A 12 49.42 -43.03 -36.39
C ARG A 12 48.24 -42.57 -35.55
N LEU A 13 47.56 -43.48 -34.84
CA LEU A 13 46.49 -43.13 -33.91
C LEU A 13 47.01 -42.26 -32.76
N GLU A 14 48.13 -42.64 -32.15
CA GLU A 14 48.76 -41.87 -31.06
C GLU A 14 49.12 -40.44 -31.52
N LYS A 15 49.66 -40.31 -32.74
CA LYS A 15 49.95 -38.99 -33.33
C LYS A 15 48.68 -38.16 -33.56
N LEU A 16 47.59 -38.77 -34.01
CA LEU A 16 46.30 -38.09 -34.18
C LEU A 16 45.70 -37.68 -32.84
N ASP A 17 45.79 -38.52 -31.82
CA ASP A 17 45.30 -38.22 -30.47
C ASP A 17 46.03 -37.02 -29.85
N ILE A 18 47.37 -36.97 -30.01
CA ILE A 18 48.17 -35.82 -29.58
C ILE A 18 47.72 -34.54 -30.30
N GLU A 19 47.48 -34.59 -31.60
CA GLU A 19 47.04 -33.42 -32.38
C GLU A 19 45.62 -33.00 -32.00
N ILE A 20 44.69 -33.94 -31.79
CA ILE A 20 43.35 -33.66 -31.27
C ILE A 20 43.43 -32.95 -29.92
N LEU A 21 44.30 -33.40 -29.01
CA LEU A 21 44.51 -32.75 -27.72
C LEU A 21 45.07 -31.33 -27.88
N ARG A 22 46.03 -31.13 -28.78
CA ARG A 22 46.60 -29.81 -29.09
C ARG A 22 45.54 -28.85 -29.61
N GLN A 23 44.72 -29.29 -30.56
CA GLN A 23 43.64 -28.49 -31.14
C GLN A 23 42.56 -28.17 -30.10
N LYS A 24 42.19 -29.14 -29.25
CA LYS A 24 41.28 -28.89 -28.11
C LYS A 24 41.81 -27.82 -27.17
N LYS A 25 43.12 -27.83 -26.85
CA LYS A 25 43.77 -26.80 -26.02
C LYS A 25 43.78 -25.43 -26.71
N LEU A 26 44.04 -25.38 -28.01
CA LEU A 26 43.97 -24.14 -28.79
C LEU A 26 42.55 -23.57 -28.81
N LEU A 27 41.54 -24.42 -29.08
CA LEU A 27 40.14 -24.01 -29.09
C LEU A 27 39.70 -23.46 -27.72
N LYS A 28 40.14 -24.09 -26.62
CA LYS A 28 39.87 -23.59 -25.26
C LYS A 28 40.44 -22.19 -25.04
N ARG A 29 41.67 -21.93 -25.50
CA ARG A 29 42.30 -20.60 -25.44
C ARG A 29 41.58 -19.57 -26.29
N LEU A 30 41.32 -19.87 -27.57
CA LEU A 30 40.60 -18.95 -28.46
C LEU A 30 39.19 -18.63 -27.95
N LYS A 31 38.48 -19.60 -27.34
CA LYS A 31 37.19 -19.35 -26.67
C LYS A 31 37.34 -18.39 -25.49
N HIS A 32 38.39 -18.55 -24.69
CA HIS A 32 38.69 -17.64 -23.58
C HIS A 32 39.03 -16.23 -24.06
N ASP A 33 39.92 -16.11 -25.05
CA ASP A 33 40.33 -14.83 -25.64
C ASP A 33 39.12 -14.11 -26.28
N ARG A 34 38.24 -14.86 -26.95
CA ARG A 34 36.97 -14.34 -27.48
C ARG A 34 36.08 -13.76 -26.39
N ILE A 35 35.97 -14.41 -25.23
CA ILE A 35 35.18 -13.89 -24.09
C ILE A 35 35.79 -12.59 -23.57
N ILE A 36 37.13 -12.52 -23.45
CA ILE A 36 37.83 -11.30 -23.02
C ILE A 36 37.61 -10.17 -24.02
N ALA A 37 37.87 -10.40 -25.31
CA ALA A 37 37.69 -9.40 -26.36
C ALA A 37 36.24 -8.91 -26.44
N ARG A 38 35.26 -9.81 -26.27
CA ARG A 38 33.84 -9.43 -26.21
C ARG A 38 33.53 -8.52 -25.03
N ARG A 39 34.08 -8.80 -23.84
CA ARG A 39 33.91 -7.95 -22.65
C ARG A 39 34.52 -6.57 -22.85
N GLN A 40 35.72 -6.50 -23.43
CA GLN A 40 36.40 -5.24 -23.74
C GLN A 40 35.61 -4.40 -24.75
N LEU A 41 35.11 -5.02 -25.82
CA LEU A 41 34.27 -4.34 -26.81
C LEU A 41 32.98 -3.81 -26.18
N ASN A 42 32.29 -4.62 -25.38
CA ASN A 42 31.07 -4.19 -24.71
C ASN A 42 31.33 -3.02 -23.74
N ALA A 43 32.45 -3.04 -23.01
CA ALA A 43 32.82 -1.93 -22.13
C ALA A 43 33.16 -0.64 -22.90
N ALA A 44 33.84 -0.76 -24.05
CA ALA A 44 34.18 0.39 -24.89
C ALA A 44 32.96 1.01 -25.58
N LEU A 45 31.93 0.21 -25.84
CA LEU A 45 30.68 0.64 -26.47
C LEU A 45 29.57 0.94 -25.47
N ASP A 46 29.78 0.76 -24.16
CA ASP A 46 28.75 0.97 -23.14
C ASP A 46 28.36 2.46 -23.09
N PRO A 47 27.14 2.82 -23.54
CA PRO A 47 26.72 4.22 -23.53
C PRO A 47 26.67 4.79 -22.11
N MET A 48 26.36 3.95 -21.11
CA MET A 48 26.28 4.35 -19.70
C MET A 48 27.67 4.67 -19.12
N ALA A 49 28.73 4.07 -19.63
CA ALA A 49 30.10 4.37 -19.19
C ALA A 49 30.55 5.80 -19.57
N ARG A 50 29.84 6.46 -20.49
CA ARG A 50 30.10 7.84 -20.92
C ARG A 50 29.23 8.86 -20.22
N LEU A 51 28.20 8.43 -19.49
CA LEU A 51 27.30 9.33 -18.78
C LEU A 51 27.90 9.71 -17.42
N PRO A 52 27.69 10.95 -16.95
CA PRO A 52 27.92 11.30 -15.56
C PRO A 52 27.15 10.37 -14.61
N LEU A 53 27.65 10.23 -13.39
CA LEU A 53 27.02 9.39 -12.37
C LEU A 53 25.58 9.85 -12.10
N GLU A 54 25.37 11.16 -12.04
CA GLU A 54 24.08 11.80 -11.74
C GLU A 54 23.04 11.44 -12.80
N ILE A 55 23.41 11.50 -14.08
CA ILE A 55 22.52 11.17 -15.20
C ILE A 55 22.20 9.67 -15.19
N SER A 56 23.18 8.83 -14.89
CA SER A 56 22.97 7.38 -14.80
C SER A 56 22.03 7.01 -13.65
N SER A 57 22.21 7.64 -12.48
CA SER A 57 21.35 7.48 -11.31
C SER A 57 19.92 7.95 -11.59
N GLU A 58 19.76 9.08 -12.29
CA GLU A 58 18.44 9.59 -12.70
C GLU A 58 17.74 8.64 -13.66
N ILE A 59 18.44 8.14 -14.68
CA ILE A 59 17.91 7.13 -15.60
C ILE A 59 17.44 5.89 -14.82
N PHE A 60 18.24 5.40 -13.89
CA PHE A 60 17.87 4.24 -13.07
C PHE A 60 16.64 4.50 -12.21
N PHE A 61 16.52 5.70 -11.66
CA PHE A 61 15.37 6.10 -10.86
C PHE A 61 14.09 6.15 -11.70
N LEU A 62 14.17 6.72 -12.91
CA LEU A 62 13.06 6.79 -13.86
C LEU A 62 12.63 5.41 -14.41
N CYS A 63 13.50 4.40 -14.30
CA CYS A 63 13.15 3.02 -14.65
C CYS A 63 12.39 2.29 -13.54
N LEU A 64 12.33 2.82 -12.31
CA LEU A 64 11.57 2.19 -11.24
C LEU A 64 10.07 2.15 -11.60
N PRO A 65 9.32 1.15 -11.10
CA PRO A 65 7.89 1.06 -11.34
C PRO A 65 7.15 2.36 -10.99
N THR A 66 6.30 2.85 -11.90
CA THR A 66 5.38 3.98 -11.69
C THR A 66 3.94 3.49 -11.78
N GLY A 67 3.02 4.06 -10.99
CA GLY A 67 1.59 3.68 -11.00
C GLY A 67 1.24 2.61 -9.97
N SER A 68 0.26 1.74 -10.22
CA SER A 68 -0.31 0.77 -9.24
C SER A 68 0.67 -0.25 -8.63
N THR A 69 1.95 -0.22 -9.02
CA THR A 69 3.04 -1.03 -8.45
C THR A 69 4.13 -0.14 -7.85
N LEU A 70 3.73 0.92 -7.11
CA LEU A 70 4.65 1.91 -6.51
C LEU A 70 5.78 1.30 -5.68
N PHE A 71 5.59 0.08 -5.16
CA PHE A 71 6.55 -0.61 -4.33
C PHE A 71 7.29 -1.70 -5.13
N PRO A 72 8.60 -1.54 -5.39
CA PRO A 72 9.37 -2.56 -6.08
C PRO A 72 9.54 -3.79 -5.19
N GLN A 73 9.21 -4.96 -5.75
CA GLN A 73 9.39 -6.25 -5.07
C GLN A 73 10.85 -6.74 -5.21
N PRO A 74 11.48 -7.24 -4.14
CA PRO A 74 12.78 -7.89 -4.20
C PRO A 74 12.80 -9.05 -5.21
N GLY A 75 13.83 -9.09 -6.05
CA GLY A 75 14.04 -10.19 -6.99
C GLY A 75 15.16 -9.89 -7.97
N ALA A 76 15.89 -10.93 -8.40
CA ALA A 76 17.07 -10.77 -9.27
C ALA A 76 16.76 -10.13 -10.65
N LEU A 77 15.52 -10.28 -11.11
CA LEU A 77 15.02 -9.74 -12.38
C LEU A 77 14.16 -8.48 -12.21
N ARG A 78 14.07 -7.94 -10.98
CA ARG A 78 13.27 -6.76 -10.66
C ARG A 78 14.17 -5.59 -10.30
N LEU A 79 13.78 -4.37 -10.68
CA LEU A 79 14.51 -3.18 -10.29
C LEU A 79 14.30 -2.88 -8.79
N PRO A 80 15.30 -2.29 -8.10
CA PRO A 80 16.62 -1.90 -8.59
C PRO A 80 17.63 -3.07 -8.62
N MET A 81 17.28 -4.25 -8.09
CA MET A 81 18.19 -5.40 -7.97
C MET A 81 18.74 -5.90 -9.31
N LEU A 82 17.96 -5.83 -10.39
CA LEU A 82 18.40 -6.12 -11.75
C LEU A 82 19.65 -5.32 -12.14
N LEU A 83 19.76 -4.05 -11.70
CA LEU A 83 20.91 -3.19 -11.99
C LEU A 83 22.21 -3.76 -11.40
N LEU A 84 22.11 -4.51 -10.30
CA LEU A 84 23.25 -5.19 -9.67
C LEU A 84 23.75 -6.38 -10.50
N ASN A 85 22.96 -6.88 -11.45
CA ASN A 85 23.24 -8.11 -12.21
C ASN A 85 23.71 -7.84 -13.64
N ILE A 86 23.61 -6.60 -14.14
CA ILE A 86 23.94 -6.24 -15.54
C ILE A 86 25.45 -6.18 -15.75
N CYS A 87 26.14 -5.25 -15.07
CA CYS A 87 27.60 -5.12 -15.14
C CYS A 87 28.16 -4.47 -13.86
N ASN A 88 29.48 -4.51 -13.69
CA ASN A 88 30.13 -3.93 -12.49
C ASN A 88 29.95 -2.42 -12.37
N ALA A 89 29.87 -1.68 -13.48
CA ALA A 89 29.66 -0.24 -13.46
C ALA A 89 28.25 0.09 -12.94
N TRP A 90 27.22 -0.56 -13.48
CA TRP A 90 25.84 -0.36 -13.06
C TRP A 90 25.62 -0.77 -11.61
N ARG A 91 26.23 -1.90 -11.18
CA ARG A 91 26.22 -2.30 -9.78
C ARG A 91 26.76 -1.19 -8.86
N ARG A 92 27.92 -0.62 -9.19
CA ARG A 92 28.52 0.47 -8.40
C ARG A 92 27.60 1.68 -8.32
N ILE A 93 27.01 2.10 -9.45
CA ILE A 93 26.09 3.24 -9.51
C ILE A 93 24.85 2.96 -8.66
N ALA A 94 24.23 1.78 -8.80
CA ALA A 94 23.03 1.41 -8.06
C ALA A 94 23.30 1.32 -6.55
N GLU A 95 24.42 0.74 -6.13
CA GLU A 95 24.84 0.66 -4.72
C GLU A 95 25.17 2.04 -4.13
N SER A 96 25.67 2.98 -4.93
CA SER A 96 25.97 4.34 -4.51
C SER A 96 24.78 5.30 -4.61
N THR A 97 23.59 4.83 -5.00
CA THR A 97 22.39 5.66 -5.20
C THR A 97 21.29 5.25 -4.21
N PRO A 98 21.27 5.80 -2.97
CA PRO A 98 20.33 5.38 -1.93
C PRO A 98 18.85 5.60 -2.27
N SER A 99 18.53 6.57 -3.13
CA SER A 99 17.15 6.84 -3.55
C SER A 99 16.50 5.66 -4.29
N LEU A 100 17.29 4.80 -4.94
CA LEU A 100 16.79 3.58 -5.59
C LEU A 100 16.25 2.56 -4.58
N TRP A 101 16.68 2.65 -3.33
CA TRP A 101 16.41 1.67 -2.27
C TRP A 101 15.42 2.21 -1.23
N ALA A 102 14.91 3.44 -1.41
CA ALA A 102 14.01 4.08 -0.44
C ALA A 102 12.62 3.44 -0.37
N THR A 103 12.21 2.71 -1.41
CA THR A 103 10.90 2.06 -1.50
C THR A 103 11.06 0.55 -1.63
N ILE A 104 10.25 -0.24 -0.94
CA ILE A 104 10.26 -1.71 -1.01
C ILE A 104 8.87 -2.31 -0.79
N HIS A 105 8.52 -3.33 -1.58
CA HIS A 105 7.41 -4.23 -1.29
C HIS A 105 7.92 -5.54 -0.70
N ILE A 106 7.45 -5.93 0.48
CA ILE A 106 7.82 -7.17 1.16
C ILE A 106 6.61 -8.10 1.10
N PRO A 107 6.62 -9.12 0.22
CA PRO A 107 5.53 -10.07 0.10
C PRO A 107 5.59 -11.15 1.18
N SER A 108 4.54 -11.97 1.24
CA SER A 108 4.44 -13.12 2.12
C SER A 108 5.56 -14.12 1.88
N ARG A 109 5.95 -14.88 2.92
CA ARG A 109 7.06 -15.86 2.87
C ARG A 109 6.84 -16.91 1.79
N ASP A 110 5.60 -17.35 1.61
CA ASP A 110 5.22 -18.33 0.59
C ASP A 110 5.41 -17.81 -0.85
N SER A 111 5.44 -16.48 -1.02
CA SER A 111 5.56 -15.83 -2.33
C SER A 111 7.00 -15.53 -2.74
N ALA A 112 7.98 -15.53 -1.81
CA ALA A 112 9.37 -15.22 -2.14
C ALA A 112 10.40 -15.84 -1.17
N GLN A 113 11.27 -16.68 -1.70
CA GLN A 113 12.43 -17.23 -0.96
C GLN A 113 13.55 -16.19 -0.83
N GLY A 114 14.27 -16.20 0.30
CA GLY A 114 15.46 -15.35 0.52
C GLY A 114 15.18 -13.91 0.96
N LEU A 115 13.94 -13.58 1.34
CA LEU A 115 13.60 -12.24 1.86
C LEU A 115 14.42 -11.85 3.10
N GLU A 116 14.76 -12.83 3.94
CA GLU A 116 15.56 -12.67 5.16
C GLU A 116 16.96 -12.06 4.90
N GLU A 117 17.55 -12.31 3.72
CA GLU A 117 18.82 -11.69 3.31
C GLU A 117 18.61 -10.41 2.51
N LEU A 118 17.58 -10.38 1.66
CA LEU A 118 17.33 -9.28 0.73
C LEU A 118 16.81 -8.03 1.43
N VAL A 119 15.93 -8.15 2.42
CA VAL A 119 15.34 -6.99 3.12
C VAL A 119 16.41 -6.21 3.91
N PRO A 120 17.23 -6.82 4.78
CA PRO A 120 18.30 -6.09 5.47
C PRO A 120 19.27 -5.40 4.51
N LEU A 121 19.64 -6.10 3.42
CA LEU A 121 20.51 -5.55 2.39
C LEU A 121 19.88 -4.33 1.70
N TRP A 122 18.60 -4.38 1.40
CA TRP A 122 17.86 -3.29 0.78
C TRP A 122 17.81 -2.06 1.70
N LEU A 123 17.39 -2.25 2.95
CA LEU A 123 17.27 -1.16 3.93
C LEU A 123 18.64 -0.53 4.23
N THR A 124 19.70 -1.35 4.29
CA THR A 124 21.08 -0.84 4.45
C THR A 124 21.49 0.07 3.29
N ARG A 125 21.08 -0.24 2.06
CA ARG A 125 21.41 0.58 0.87
C ARG A 125 20.61 1.89 0.80
N ALA A 126 19.44 1.96 1.43
CA ALA A 126 18.66 3.19 1.57
C ALA A 126 19.36 4.23 2.48
N ARG A 127 20.31 3.79 3.31
CA ARG A 127 21.13 4.61 4.21
C ARG A 127 20.30 5.46 5.17
N ASN A 128 20.19 6.76 4.91
CA ASN A 128 19.50 7.75 5.73
C ASN A 128 18.26 8.33 5.01
N ARG A 129 17.79 7.66 3.96
CA ARG A 129 16.59 8.07 3.23
C ARG A 129 15.35 7.68 4.03
N LEU A 130 14.33 8.53 3.93
CA LEU A 130 13.00 8.19 4.40
C LEU A 130 12.46 7.02 3.57
N LEU A 131 11.91 6.03 4.26
CA LEU A 131 11.51 4.74 3.70
C LEU A 131 10.01 4.71 3.43
N SER A 132 9.66 4.13 2.29
CA SER A 132 8.30 3.74 1.92
C SER A 132 8.22 2.23 1.84
N ILE A 133 7.57 1.59 2.81
CA ILE A 133 7.53 0.14 2.96
C ILE A 133 6.09 -0.32 2.79
N SER A 134 5.87 -1.28 1.89
CA SER A 134 4.61 -1.99 1.73
C SER A 134 4.81 -3.45 2.13
N LEU A 135 3.98 -3.95 3.03
CA LEU A 135 3.97 -5.33 3.50
C LEU A 135 2.70 -6.00 2.98
N SER A 136 2.82 -7.07 2.19
CA SER A 136 1.68 -7.91 1.83
C SER A 136 1.87 -9.31 2.38
N GLY A 137 0.89 -9.83 3.11
CA GLY A 137 0.98 -11.21 3.55
C GLY A 137 -0.09 -11.67 4.52
N ASP A 138 0.12 -12.88 4.99
CA ASP A 138 -0.74 -13.64 5.89
C ASP A 138 0.06 -14.04 7.15
N ALA A 139 -0.46 -15.04 7.86
CA ALA A 139 0.14 -15.69 9.04
C ALA A 139 1.66 -15.94 8.97
N SER A 140 2.21 -16.06 7.77
CA SER A 140 3.53 -16.63 7.49
C SER A 140 4.67 -15.61 7.43
N PHE A 141 4.45 -14.33 7.74
CA PHE A 141 5.54 -13.36 7.78
C PHE A 141 6.69 -13.82 8.68
N ASP A 142 7.91 -13.71 8.15
CA ASP A 142 9.11 -14.05 8.91
C ASP A 142 9.34 -13.00 10.02
N PRO A 143 9.37 -13.40 11.31
CA PRO A 143 9.57 -12.46 12.41
C PRO A 143 10.89 -11.66 12.31
N ASN A 144 11.92 -12.23 11.66
CA ASN A 144 13.19 -11.52 11.47
C ASN A 144 13.06 -10.38 10.46
N VAL A 145 12.24 -10.55 9.43
CA VAL A 145 11.97 -9.51 8.43
C VAL A 145 11.22 -8.36 9.08
N ILE A 146 10.18 -8.66 9.87
CA ILE A 146 9.42 -7.65 10.62
C ILE A 146 10.31 -6.91 11.64
N SER A 147 11.11 -7.65 12.41
CA SER A 147 12.09 -7.05 13.34
C SER A 147 13.07 -6.11 12.61
N THR A 148 13.51 -6.48 11.41
CA THR A 148 14.38 -5.65 10.58
C THR A 148 13.67 -4.35 10.15
N VAL A 149 12.40 -4.42 9.74
CA VAL A 149 11.60 -3.22 9.42
C VAL A 149 11.48 -2.32 10.65
N TRP A 150 11.12 -2.88 11.81
CA TRP A 150 10.98 -2.12 13.07
C TRP A 150 12.28 -1.50 13.56
N SER A 151 13.42 -2.13 13.32
CA SER A 151 14.73 -1.53 13.63
C SER A 151 15.04 -0.27 12.82
N HIS A 152 14.36 -0.07 11.68
CA HIS A 152 14.46 1.13 10.84
C HIS A 152 13.32 2.12 11.06
N GLY A 153 12.47 1.92 12.08
CA GLY A 153 11.30 2.75 12.41
C GLY A 153 11.51 4.27 12.31
N PRO A 154 12.63 4.84 12.82
CA PRO A 154 12.90 6.28 12.69
C PRO A 154 13.03 6.83 11.27
N GLN A 155 13.22 5.96 10.27
CA GLN A 155 13.29 6.34 8.85
C GLN A 155 11.99 6.05 8.11
N VAL A 156 11.07 5.26 8.67
CA VAL A 156 9.83 4.88 7.99
C VAL A 156 8.92 6.10 7.89
N LYS A 157 8.68 6.56 6.66
CA LYS A 157 7.82 7.69 6.33
C LYS A 157 6.45 7.25 5.86
N HIS A 158 6.42 6.18 5.07
CA HIS A 158 5.20 5.59 4.56
C HIS A 158 5.20 4.09 4.87
N LEU A 159 4.14 3.62 5.52
CA LEU A 159 3.93 2.21 5.82
C LEU A 159 2.57 1.78 5.31
N GLU A 160 2.56 0.79 4.42
CA GLU A 160 1.37 0.12 3.93
C GLU A 160 1.39 -1.35 4.35
N MET A 161 0.26 -1.85 4.84
CA MET A 161 0.07 -3.23 5.26
C MET A 161 -1.22 -3.76 4.64
N CYS A 162 -1.11 -4.81 3.83
CA CYS A 162 -2.25 -5.39 3.11
C CYS A 162 -2.31 -6.91 3.33
N GLU A 163 -3.48 -7.45 3.64
CA GLU A 163 -3.71 -8.90 3.46
C GLU A 163 -3.78 -9.24 1.96
N VAL A 164 -3.30 -10.43 1.60
CA VAL A 164 -3.52 -11.01 0.28
C VAL A 164 -4.76 -11.90 0.37
N GLU A 165 -5.86 -11.51 -0.29
CA GLU A 165 -7.04 -12.37 -0.43
C GLU A 165 -6.65 -13.63 -1.22
N TYR A 166 -6.68 -14.80 -0.60
CA TYR A 166 -6.60 -16.07 -1.32
C TYR A 166 -7.98 -16.42 -1.88
N GLU A 167 -8.10 -16.50 -3.21
CA GLU A 167 -9.31 -17.01 -3.89
C GLU A 167 -9.64 -18.48 -3.53
N LEU A 168 -8.69 -19.18 -2.90
CA LEU A 168 -8.86 -20.55 -2.44
C LEU A 168 -9.06 -20.51 -0.92
N GLY A 169 -10.25 -20.90 -0.45
CA GLY A 169 -10.72 -20.89 0.94
C GLY A 169 -9.90 -21.73 1.93
N GLY A 170 -8.60 -21.46 2.02
CA GLY A 170 -7.69 -21.97 3.03
C GLY A 170 -7.89 -21.21 4.33
N SER A 171 -8.16 -21.94 5.41
CA SER A 171 -8.13 -21.43 6.77
C SER A 171 -6.68 -21.13 7.17
N GLY A 172 -6.09 -20.06 6.65
CA GLY A 172 -4.86 -19.50 7.21
C GLY A 172 -5.14 -18.99 8.61
N ASP A 173 -4.36 -19.43 9.60
CA ASP A 173 -4.45 -18.92 10.97
C ASP A 173 -3.94 -17.47 11.00
N PRO A 174 -4.80 -16.47 11.24
CA PRO A 174 -4.47 -15.05 11.06
C PRO A 174 -3.44 -14.43 12.04
N GLY A 175 -2.71 -15.24 12.81
CA GLY A 175 -1.83 -14.82 13.90
C GLY A 175 -0.71 -13.82 13.53
N TRP A 176 -0.45 -13.51 12.25
CA TRP A 176 0.57 -12.52 11.87
C TRP A 176 0.27 -11.11 12.37
N ALA A 177 -1.00 -10.67 12.32
CA ALA A 177 -1.38 -9.35 12.79
C ALA A 177 -1.12 -9.22 14.30
N MET A 178 -1.43 -10.27 15.08
CA MET A 178 -1.06 -10.32 16.50
C MET A 178 0.48 -10.34 16.66
N ASN A 179 1.21 -11.12 15.87
CA ASN A 179 2.67 -11.23 15.96
C ASN A 179 3.46 -9.98 15.50
N LEU A 180 2.88 -9.13 14.64
CA LEU A 180 3.50 -7.86 14.22
C LEU A 180 3.67 -6.87 15.37
N TRP A 181 2.72 -6.89 16.30
CA TRP A 181 2.63 -5.94 17.42
C TRP A 181 2.95 -6.61 18.77
N GLU A 182 2.69 -7.91 18.92
CA GLU A 182 3.02 -8.72 20.13
C GLU A 182 4.34 -9.48 20.02
N GLY A 183 5.05 -9.38 18.89
CA GLY A 183 6.39 -9.93 18.73
C GLY A 183 7.39 -9.38 19.77
N ARG A 184 8.51 -10.07 19.98
CA ARG A 184 9.55 -9.71 20.97
C ARG A 184 10.10 -8.28 20.86
N VAL A 185 9.87 -7.61 19.72
CA VAL A 185 10.21 -6.23 19.43
C VAL A 185 9.00 -5.61 18.72
N GLY A 186 8.12 -4.95 19.48
CA GLY A 186 7.08 -4.11 18.88
C GLY A 186 7.72 -2.97 18.07
N PRO A 187 6.98 -2.31 17.17
CA PRO A 187 7.49 -1.12 16.51
C PRO A 187 7.83 -0.11 17.59
N GLY A 188 9.10 0.29 17.68
CA GLY A 188 9.48 1.41 18.52
C GLY A 188 8.79 2.70 18.03
N PRO A 189 9.21 3.86 18.54
CA PRO A 189 8.72 5.14 18.03
C PRO A 189 8.88 5.24 16.50
N LEU A 190 7.84 5.72 15.82
CA LEU A 190 7.79 5.96 14.38
C LEU A 190 7.72 7.47 14.10
N PRO A 191 8.75 8.26 14.47
CA PRO A 191 8.70 9.72 14.45
C PRO A 191 8.63 10.32 13.04
N ALA A 192 9.05 9.58 12.02
CA ALA A 192 9.03 10.03 10.62
C ALA A 192 7.77 9.61 9.86
N LEU A 193 6.89 8.80 10.46
CA LEU A 193 5.74 8.24 9.77
C LEU A 193 4.71 9.34 9.48
N GLU A 194 4.52 9.62 8.20
CA GLU A 194 3.55 10.58 7.66
C GLU A 194 2.31 9.88 7.08
N THR A 195 2.46 8.67 6.55
CA THR A 195 1.36 7.91 5.96
C THR A 195 1.31 6.49 6.49
N LEU A 196 0.15 6.09 7.01
CA LEU A 196 -0.16 4.73 7.40
C LEU A 196 -1.36 4.23 6.61
N VAL A 197 -1.22 3.07 5.98
CA VAL A 197 -2.30 2.40 5.26
C VAL A 197 -2.38 0.95 5.74
N ILE A 198 -3.57 0.53 6.19
CA ILE A 198 -3.85 -0.83 6.62
C ILE A 198 -5.10 -1.29 5.87
N ARG A 199 -4.97 -2.36 5.07
CA ARG A 199 -6.05 -2.89 4.23
C ARG A 199 -6.26 -4.37 4.46
N GLY A 200 -7.53 -4.78 4.46
CA GLY A 200 -7.88 -6.20 4.42
C GLY A 200 -7.48 -6.94 5.68
N LEU A 201 -7.55 -6.37 6.87
CA LEU A 201 -7.41 -7.19 8.08
C LEU A 201 -8.75 -7.90 8.38
N HIS A 202 -9.21 -8.76 7.45
CA HIS A 202 -10.45 -9.53 7.54
C HIS A 202 -10.18 -10.91 8.15
N MET A 203 -9.73 -10.96 9.40
CA MET A 203 -9.10 -12.16 9.91
C MET A 203 -10.04 -13.16 10.62
N ALA A 204 -10.58 -14.06 9.80
CA ALA A 204 -10.86 -15.47 10.09
C ALA A 204 -11.32 -15.82 11.52
N ARG A 205 -12.61 -15.57 11.85
CA ARG A 205 -13.41 -16.14 12.98
C ARG A 205 -12.83 -16.08 14.42
N HIS A 206 -11.55 -15.79 14.63
CA HIS A 206 -10.81 -16.06 15.86
C HIS A 206 -9.68 -15.05 16.19
N CYS A 207 -9.14 -14.28 15.23
CA CYS A 207 -8.24 -13.15 15.55
C CYS A 207 -8.93 -11.84 15.25
N ARG A 208 -9.33 -11.16 16.30
CA ARG A 208 -10.04 -9.91 16.19
C ARG A 208 -9.06 -8.79 16.55
N PHE A 209 -8.77 -7.88 15.60
CA PHE A 209 -7.77 -6.82 15.81
C PHE A 209 -8.27 -5.88 16.92
N PRO A 210 -7.59 -5.73 18.06
CA PRO A 210 -8.20 -5.00 19.16
C PRO A 210 -7.97 -3.49 19.01
N SER A 211 -9.02 -2.68 19.19
CA SER A 211 -9.00 -1.22 18.96
C SER A 211 -7.91 -0.47 19.75
N HIS A 212 -7.46 -1.01 20.89
CA HIS A 212 -6.37 -0.43 21.66
C HIS A 212 -5.02 -0.48 20.95
N GLN A 213 -4.77 -1.46 20.08
CA GLN A 213 -3.55 -1.55 19.28
C GLN A 213 -3.51 -0.46 18.21
N ILE A 214 -4.66 -0.08 17.61
CA ILE A 214 -4.76 1.08 16.72
C ILE A 214 -4.31 2.34 17.46
N LEU A 215 -4.83 2.56 18.67
CA LEU A 215 -4.49 3.73 19.47
C LEU A 215 -3.02 3.74 19.91
N GLU A 216 -2.45 2.56 20.20
CA GLU A 216 -1.03 2.41 20.49
C GLU A 216 -0.15 2.73 19.28
N LEU A 217 -0.52 2.23 18.10
CA LEU A 217 0.15 2.56 16.84
C LEU A 217 0.12 4.06 16.57
N LEU A 218 -1.07 4.68 16.65
CA LEU A 218 -1.22 6.11 16.46
C LEU A 218 -0.39 6.92 17.47
N ARG A 219 -0.22 6.44 18.70
CA ARG A 219 0.68 7.06 19.69
C ARG A 219 2.16 7.00 19.29
N LEU A 220 2.58 5.96 18.59
CA LEU A 220 3.97 5.81 18.13
C LEU A 220 4.29 6.75 16.94
N ALA A 221 3.27 7.26 16.24
CA ALA A 221 3.40 8.07 15.04
C ALA A 221 2.80 9.50 15.22
N PRO A 222 3.44 10.39 16.00
CA PRO A 222 2.89 11.71 16.31
C PRO A 222 2.83 12.68 15.10
N ASN A 223 3.57 12.40 14.04
CA ASN A 223 3.65 13.24 12.84
C ASN A 223 2.79 12.74 11.67
N LEU A 224 1.84 11.84 11.95
CA LEU A 224 0.98 11.26 10.93
C LEU A 224 0.15 12.35 10.23
N VAL A 225 0.13 12.30 8.90
CA VAL A 225 -0.60 13.22 8.00
C VAL A 225 -1.79 12.50 7.36
N GLU A 226 -1.62 11.23 7.01
CA GLU A 226 -2.65 10.41 6.39
C GLU A 226 -2.71 9.02 7.06
N CYS A 227 -3.93 8.59 7.38
CA CYS A 227 -4.18 7.31 7.98
C CYS A 227 -5.39 6.65 7.31
N VAL A 228 -5.20 5.44 6.80
CA VAL A 228 -6.24 4.67 6.11
C VAL A 228 -6.35 3.31 6.74
N PHE A 229 -7.55 2.96 7.18
CA PHE A 229 -7.95 1.62 7.56
C PHE A 229 -9.10 1.23 6.64
N SER A 230 -8.91 0.20 5.84
CA SER A 230 -9.94 -0.35 4.96
C SER A 230 -10.09 -1.83 5.25
N ASP A 231 -11.31 -2.35 5.22
CA ASP A 231 -11.52 -3.80 5.26
C ASP A 231 -10.94 -4.45 6.54
N VAL A 232 -11.21 -3.88 7.73
CA VAL A 232 -10.68 -4.34 9.04
C VAL A 232 -11.81 -4.83 9.96
N GLU A 233 -11.74 -6.08 10.44
CA GLU A 233 -12.64 -6.61 11.50
C GLU A 233 -11.97 -6.52 12.90
N VAL A 234 -12.66 -5.89 13.87
CA VAL A 234 -12.09 -5.58 15.21
C VAL A 234 -12.85 -6.29 16.34
N GLU A 235 -12.12 -6.74 17.37
CA GLU A 235 -12.74 -7.23 18.62
C GLU A 235 -13.20 -6.04 19.41
N PHE A 236 -14.49 -6.00 19.76
CA PHE A 236 -14.92 -5.15 20.85
C PHE A 236 -14.53 -5.80 22.19
N ALA A 237 -13.24 -5.73 22.53
CA ALA A 237 -12.86 -5.77 23.92
C ALA A 237 -13.21 -4.38 24.49
N PRO A 238 -14.01 -4.26 25.56
CA PRO A 238 -14.18 -2.98 26.22
C PRO A 238 -12.78 -2.49 26.54
N VAL A 239 -12.34 -1.43 25.85
CA VAL A 239 -11.05 -0.80 26.11
C VAL A 239 -11.15 -0.42 27.58
N ALA A 240 -10.50 -1.22 28.44
CA ALA A 240 -10.40 -0.89 29.85
C ALA A 240 -9.91 0.55 29.83
N ARG A 241 -10.68 1.46 30.44
CA ARG A 241 -10.38 2.89 30.56
C ARG A 241 -9.02 3.02 31.24
N ARG A 242 -7.93 2.75 30.53
CA ARG A 242 -6.56 2.96 30.94
C ARG A 242 -6.36 4.45 30.76
N THR A 243 -6.93 5.20 31.71
CA THR A 243 -6.38 6.42 32.30
C THR A 243 -5.35 7.14 31.43
N GLY A 244 -5.81 7.68 30.31
CA GLY A 244 -4.98 8.45 29.39
C GLY A 244 -5.90 9.41 28.65
N GLY A 245 -5.51 10.68 28.56
CA GLY A 245 -6.24 11.69 27.81
C GLY A 245 -6.40 11.29 26.33
N ARG A 246 -7.28 12.01 25.61
CA ARG A 246 -7.43 11.87 24.16
C ARG A 246 -6.08 11.99 23.48
N LEU A 247 -5.82 11.12 22.52
CA LEU A 247 -4.66 11.20 21.66
C LEU A 247 -4.87 12.33 20.66
N VAL A 248 -4.01 13.36 20.77
CA VAL A 248 -4.01 14.49 19.85
C VAL A 248 -3.03 14.19 18.72
N LEU A 249 -3.53 14.17 17.48
CA LEU A 249 -2.69 14.09 16.27
C LEU A 249 -2.79 15.42 15.53
N PRO A 250 -1.87 16.38 15.80
CA PRO A 250 -2.03 17.75 15.34
C PRO A 250 -1.81 17.93 13.83
N ASN A 251 -1.16 16.96 13.18
CA ASN A 251 -0.81 17.04 11.76
C ASN A 251 -1.70 16.15 10.86
N LEU A 252 -2.61 15.36 11.45
CA LEU A 252 -3.41 14.42 10.69
C LEU A 252 -4.47 15.18 9.88
N ARG A 253 -4.38 15.05 8.55
CA ARG A 253 -5.24 15.74 7.57
C ARG A 253 -6.26 14.82 6.95
N ARG A 254 -5.94 13.54 6.77
CA ARG A 254 -6.83 12.54 6.17
C ARG A 254 -6.94 11.32 7.07
N LEU A 255 -8.16 10.97 7.44
CA LEU A 255 -8.46 9.77 8.23
C LEU A 255 -9.57 8.99 7.52
N VAL A 256 -9.30 7.74 7.18
CA VAL A 256 -10.23 6.86 6.50
C VAL A 256 -10.44 5.61 7.34
N PHE A 257 -11.70 5.34 7.68
CA PHE A 257 -12.19 4.07 8.19
C PHE A 257 -13.23 3.54 7.19
N ASP A 258 -12.75 2.82 6.18
CA ASP A 258 -13.60 2.15 5.18
C ASP A 258 -13.98 0.76 5.67
N GLU A 259 -15.24 0.65 6.11
CA GLU A 259 -15.81 -0.57 6.68
C GLU A 259 -16.89 -1.17 5.76
N SER A 260 -16.90 -0.80 4.48
CA SER A 260 -17.94 -1.17 3.50
C SER A 260 -18.14 -2.68 3.32
N LYS A 261 -17.09 -3.50 3.54
CA LYS A 261 -17.18 -4.97 3.43
C LYS A 261 -17.37 -5.69 4.78
N VAL A 262 -17.48 -4.99 5.90
CA VAL A 262 -17.65 -5.61 7.22
C VAL A 262 -19.08 -6.18 7.34
N LYS A 263 -19.22 -7.50 7.22
CA LYS A 263 -20.54 -8.18 7.16
C LYS A 263 -21.19 -8.38 8.53
N ARG A 264 -20.45 -8.37 9.64
CA ARG A 264 -20.96 -8.62 11.01
C ARG A 264 -20.13 -7.90 12.08
N GLY A 265 -20.70 -6.91 12.77
CA GLY A 265 -20.09 -6.28 13.95
C GLY A 265 -20.55 -4.83 14.16
N THR A 266 -20.22 -4.25 15.32
CA THR A 266 -20.28 -2.80 15.50
C THR A 266 -19.07 -2.14 14.83
N PRO A 267 -19.24 -1.04 14.08
CA PRO A 267 -18.12 -0.29 13.52
C PRO A 267 -17.01 -0.01 14.52
N PHE A 268 -15.76 -0.25 14.14
CA PHE A 268 -14.64 -0.07 15.06
C PHE A 268 -14.20 1.38 15.17
N SER A 269 -14.42 2.14 14.10
CA SER A 269 -14.27 3.60 14.05
C SER A 269 -14.90 4.27 15.28
N ARG A 270 -16.05 3.78 15.78
CA ARG A 270 -16.67 4.22 17.05
C ARG A 270 -15.71 4.18 18.24
N GLY A 271 -15.09 3.03 18.50
CA GLY A 271 -14.22 2.83 19.66
C GLY A 271 -12.90 3.59 19.57
N VAL A 272 -12.51 4.01 18.37
CA VAL A 272 -11.26 4.76 18.14
C VAL A 272 -11.51 6.26 18.20
N LEU A 273 -12.55 6.78 17.55
CA LEU A 273 -12.87 8.22 17.49
C LEU A 273 -13.08 8.85 18.87
N ASP A 274 -13.68 8.12 19.82
CA ASP A 274 -13.87 8.56 21.22
C ASP A 274 -12.55 8.84 21.97
N HIS A 275 -11.42 8.41 21.41
CA HIS A 275 -10.09 8.60 21.99
C HIS A 275 -9.21 9.54 21.19
N LEU A 276 -9.70 10.13 20.11
CA LEU A 276 -8.94 11.02 19.24
C LEU A 276 -9.35 12.48 19.40
N ALA A 277 -8.41 13.38 19.14
CA ALA A 277 -8.63 14.81 18.95
C ALA A 277 -7.79 15.27 17.74
N LEU A 278 -8.47 15.64 16.65
CA LEU A 278 -7.86 15.81 15.32
C LEU A 278 -8.07 17.24 14.78
N PRO A 279 -7.38 18.26 15.32
CA PRO A 279 -7.67 19.66 15.03
C PRO A 279 -7.32 20.13 13.61
N ALA A 280 -6.49 19.37 12.88
CA ALA A 280 -6.08 19.70 11.51
C ALA A 280 -6.76 18.83 10.43
N LEU A 281 -7.76 18.04 10.80
CA LEU A 281 -8.39 17.08 9.89
C LEU A 281 -9.16 17.80 8.78
N GLU A 282 -8.83 17.47 7.53
CA GLU A 282 -9.44 18.05 6.31
C GLU A 282 -10.34 17.04 5.58
N ALA A 283 -10.05 15.74 5.69
CA ALA A 283 -10.83 14.67 5.07
C ALA A 283 -11.11 13.54 6.07
N LEU A 284 -12.38 13.14 6.17
CA LEU A 284 -12.84 12.07 7.05
C LEU A 284 -13.76 11.10 6.30
N VAL A 285 -13.44 9.81 6.35
CA VAL A 285 -14.32 8.71 5.89
C VAL A 285 -14.60 7.82 7.08
N VAL A 286 -15.87 7.64 7.44
CA VAL A 286 -16.29 6.89 8.63
C VAL A 286 -17.59 6.13 8.40
N ASN A 287 -17.71 4.98 9.06
CA ASN A 287 -18.97 4.26 9.23
C ASN A 287 -19.43 4.40 10.68
N VAL A 288 -19.97 5.56 11.07
CA VAL A 288 -20.42 5.79 12.45
C VAL A 288 -21.76 6.50 12.47
N GLY A 289 -22.54 6.19 13.50
CA GLY A 289 -23.80 6.88 13.77
C GLY A 289 -23.59 8.37 14.08
N GLY A 290 -24.65 9.16 13.88
CA GLY A 290 -24.62 10.61 14.10
C GLY A 290 -24.23 11.05 15.52
N ALA A 291 -24.42 10.23 16.56
CA ALA A 291 -24.08 10.61 17.94
C ALA A 291 -22.56 10.61 18.19
N GLU A 292 -21.88 9.58 17.71
CA GLU A 292 -20.42 9.41 17.76
C GLU A 292 -19.71 10.45 16.88
N LEU A 293 -20.26 10.71 15.69
CA LEU A 293 -19.74 11.77 14.83
C LEU A 293 -19.88 13.14 15.51
N LEU A 294 -21.02 13.40 16.14
CA LEU A 294 -21.29 14.67 16.81
C LEU A 294 -20.32 14.93 17.98
N SER A 295 -20.09 13.94 18.85
CA SER A 295 -19.14 14.08 19.96
C SER A 295 -17.74 14.39 19.44
N PHE A 296 -17.27 13.64 18.44
CA PHE A 296 -15.98 13.84 17.81
C PHE A 296 -15.82 15.24 17.20
N LEU A 297 -16.82 15.72 16.44
CA LEU A 297 -16.78 17.03 15.79
C LEU A 297 -16.79 18.17 16.80
N MET A 298 -17.61 18.08 17.86
CA MET A 298 -17.66 19.08 18.92
C MET A 298 -16.31 19.23 19.63
N GLU A 299 -15.61 18.11 19.85
CA GLU A 299 -14.35 18.11 20.58
C GLU A 299 -13.15 18.47 19.71
N SER A 300 -13.07 17.94 18.49
CA SER A 300 -11.93 18.17 17.59
C SER A 300 -12.03 19.50 16.83
N SER A 301 -13.24 20.01 16.60
CA SER A 301 -13.52 21.21 15.78
C SER A 301 -12.67 21.29 14.48
N PRO A 302 -12.64 20.22 13.67
CA PRO A 302 -11.73 20.13 12.52
C PRO A 302 -12.17 21.02 11.35
N PRO A 303 -11.23 21.56 10.54
CA PRO A 303 -11.54 22.30 9.32
C PRO A 303 -11.88 21.37 8.14
N LEU A 304 -12.87 20.48 8.32
CA LEU A 304 -13.22 19.48 7.32
C LEU A 304 -13.66 20.10 5.98
N ARG A 305 -13.16 19.51 4.90
CA ARG A 305 -13.46 19.81 3.49
C ARG A 305 -14.13 18.64 2.79
N GLU A 306 -13.77 17.42 3.16
CA GLU A 306 -14.30 16.18 2.60
C GLU A 306 -14.84 15.31 3.75
N LEU A 307 -16.09 14.88 3.64
CA LEU A 307 -16.73 14.01 4.61
C LEU A 307 -17.50 12.91 3.87
N VAL A 308 -17.15 11.66 4.17
CA VAL A 308 -17.87 10.48 3.71
C VAL A 308 -18.43 9.78 4.92
N VAL A 309 -19.76 9.62 4.97
CA VAL A 309 -20.43 8.90 6.07
C VAL A 309 -21.18 7.71 5.51
N THR A 310 -20.83 6.52 6.00
CA THR A 310 -21.59 5.30 5.76
C THR A 310 -22.56 5.08 6.91
N ASP A 311 -23.83 4.85 6.58
CA ASP A 311 -24.94 4.68 7.53
C ASP A 311 -25.03 5.80 8.59
N PRO A 312 -25.37 7.04 8.19
CA PRO A 312 -25.43 8.18 9.12
C PRO A 312 -26.46 8.02 10.24
N GLY A 313 -27.33 7.01 10.17
CA GLY A 313 -28.34 6.70 11.17
C GLY A 313 -29.46 7.74 11.21
N ASN A 314 -29.44 8.61 12.23
CA ASN A 314 -30.52 9.57 12.48
C ASN A 314 -30.26 10.91 11.76
N PHE A 315 -31.15 11.28 10.84
CA PHE A 315 -31.08 12.53 10.07
C PHE A 315 -30.88 13.79 10.93
N SER A 316 -31.61 13.92 12.03
CA SER A 316 -31.50 15.10 12.91
C SER A 316 -30.11 15.24 13.55
N LEU A 317 -29.43 14.13 13.83
CA LEU A 317 -28.05 14.16 14.32
C LEU A 317 -27.08 14.47 13.19
N LEU A 318 -27.30 13.94 11.99
CA LEU A 318 -26.50 14.26 10.81
C LEU A 318 -26.54 15.78 10.53
N VAL A 319 -27.71 16.41 10.50
CA VAL A 319 -27.84 17.87 10.30
C VAL A 319 -27.06 18.64 11.36
N ARG A 320 -27.11 18.21 12.64
CA ARG A 320 -26.32 18.83 13.72
C ARG A 320 -24.82 18.67 13.49
N CYS A 321 -24.36 17.53 13.00
CA CYS A 321 -22.95 17.32 12.62
C CYS A 321 -22.55 18.26 11.48
N LEU A 322 -23.35 18.35 10.42
CA LEU A 322 -23.07 19.19 9.25
C LEU A 322 -22.97 20.68 9.62
N ARG A 323 -23.80 21.16 10.56
CA ARG A 323 -23.71 22.54 11.08
C ARG A 323 -22.36 22.86 11.76
N LEU A 324 -21.65 21.85 12.29
CA LEU A 324 -20.32 22.05 12.90
C LEU A 324 -19.19 22.16 11.87
N VAL A 325 -19.45 21.80 10.60
CA VAL A 325 -18.44 21.76 9.53
C VAL A 325 -18.83 22.62 8.32
N PRO A 326 -19.07 23.94 8.49
CA PRO A 326 -19.55 24.81 7.41
C PRO A 326 -18.53 25.03 6.26
N ARG A 327 -17.31 24.51 6.39
CA ARG A 327 -16.24 24.58 5.38
C ARG A 327 -16.22 23.39 4.43
N LEU A 328 -17.17 22.47 4.56
CA LEU A 328 -17.26 21.28 3.73
C LEU A 328 -17.45 21.65 2.25
N HIS A 329 -16.66 21.04 1.38
CA HIS A 329 -16.74 21.17 -0.08
C HIS A 329 -17.32 19.91 -0.72
N GLN A 330 -17.02 18.75 -0.13
CA GLN A 330 -17.48 17.45 -0.61
C GLN A 330 -18.15 16.69 0.53
N LEU A 331 -19.39 16.27 0.27
CA LEU A 331 -20.17 15.40 1.14
C LEU A 331 -20.59 14.15 0.35
N GLU A 332 -20.28 12.98 0.89
CA GLU A 332 -20.72 11.70 0.36
C GLU A 332 -21.46 10.93 1.44
N LEU A 333 -22.65 10.46 1.12
CA LEU A 333 -23.52 9.77 2.06
C LEU A 333 -23.93 8.42 1.48
N TRP A 334 -23.68 7.35 2.23
CA TRP A 334 -24.19 6.02 1.94
C TRP A 334 -25.31 5.72 2.92
N SER A 335 -26.52 5.46 2.41
CA SER A 335 -27.68 5.15 3.25
C SER A 335 -28.56 4.10 2.60
N SER A 336 -29.18 3.27 3.45
CA SER A 336 -30.28 2.40 3.08
C SER A 336 -31.65 3.05 3.30
N GLN A 337 -31.69 4.33 3.70
CA GLN A 337 -32.93 5.10 3.90
C GLN A 337 -33.20 5.96 2.67
N SER A 338 -34.33 5.71 2.00
CA SER A 338 -34.83 6.49 0.86
C SER A 338 -34.95 7.97 1.17
N ASP A 339 -35.54 8.27 2.32
CA ASP A 339 -36.02 9.62 2.64
C ASP A 339 -34.87 10.56 3.05
N LEU A 340 -33.69 10.00 3.41
CA LEU A 340 -32.55 10.78 3.89
C LEU A 340 -32.10 11.84 2.88
N ALA A 341 -32.14 11.50 1.60
CA ALA A 341 -31.72 12.42 0.56
C ALA A 341 -32.73 13.55 0.39
N GLU A 342 -34.03 13.24 0.32
CA GLU A 342 -35.10 14.24 0.23
C GLU A 342 -35.06 15.21 1.41
N ASP A 343 -35.00 14.68 2.63
CA ASP A 343 -34.92 15.47 3.86
C ASP A 343 -33.67 16.38 3.86
N LEU A 344 -32.52 15.88 3.39
CA LEU A 344 -31.30 16.68 3.31
C LEU A 344 -31.38 17.76 2.23
N PHE A 345 -31.99 17.44 1.08
CA PHE A 345 -32.20 18.42 0.01
C PHE A 345 -33.09 19.55 0.48
N ASP A 346 -34.19 19.25 1.17
CA ASP A 346 -35.08 20.25 1.74
C ASP A 346 -34.36 21.14 2.76
N GLU A 347 -33.55 20.57 3.64
CA GLU A 347 -32.77 21.33 4.63
C GLU A 347 -31.66 22.18 3.96
N LEU A 348 -31.06 21.71 2.86
CA LEU A 348 -30.06 22.46 2.09
C LEU A 348 -30.69 23.59 1.26
N ALA A 349 -31.89 23.37 0.72
CA ALA A 349 -32.64 24.33 -0.08
C ALA A 349 -33.41 25.36 0.79
N ALA A 350 -33.62 25.07 2.07
CA ALA A 350 -34.30 25.96 3.00
C ALA A 350 -33.65 27.36 3.04
N GLU A 351 -34.46 28.39 2.79
CA GLU A 351 -34.04 29.79 2.92
C GLU A 351 -33.81 30.13 4.40
N SER A 352 -32.59 29.85 4.87
CA SER A 352 -32.15 30.10 6.24
C SER A 352 -31.09 31.19 6.28
N PRO A 353 -31.10 32.08 7.29
CA PRO A 353 -30.03 33.07 7.48
C PRO A 353 -28.66 32.43 7.74
N SER A 354 -28.64 31.14 8.12
CA SER A 354 -27.44 30.32 8.28
C SER A 354 -27.56 29.06 7.41
N PRO A 355 -27.14 29.09 6.13
CA PRO A 355 -27.18 27.92 5.26
C PRO A 355 -26.35 26.78 5.84
N LEU A 356 -26.83 25.54 5.73
CA LEU A 356 -26.24 24.36 6.36
C LEU A 356 -24.79 24.13 5.89
N LEU A 357 -24.53 24.16 4.57
CA LEU A 357 -23.22 23.93 3.96
C LEU A 357 -22.94 24.94 2.83
N PRO A 358 -22.55 26.18 3.16
CA PRO A 358 -22.40 27.27 2.17
C PRO A 358 -21.27 27.08 1.16
N ARG A 359 -20.34 26.14 1.40
CA ARG A 359 -19.17 25.88 0.54
C ARG A 359 -19.27 24.57 -0.24
N LEU A 360 -20.39 23.86 -0.12
CA LEU A 360 -20.57 22.56 -0.75
C LEU A 360 -20.54 22.73 -2.28
N SER A 361 -19.61 22.01 -2.92
CA SER A 361 -19.49 21.95 -4.39
C SER A 361 -19.88 20.58 -4.94
N THR A 362 -19.72 19.54 -4.12
CA THR A 362 -19.94 18.15 -4.52
C THR A 362 -20.78 17.46 -3.45
N LEU A 363 -21.94 16.95 -3.86
CA LEU A 363 -22.81 16.11 -3.04
C LEU A 363 -23.04 14.80 -3.77
N VAL A 364 -22.71 13.69 -3.12
CA VAL A 364 -22.89 12.35 -3.69
C VAL A 364 -23.73 11.51 -2.73
N PHE A 365 -24.78 10.90 -3.25
CA PHE A 365 -25.58 9.92 -2.53
C PHE A 365 -25.39 8.55 -3.14
N HIS A 366 -25.14 7.57 -2.28
CA HIS A 366 -25.11 6.18 -2.63
C HIS A 366 -26.30 5.49 -1.94
N PHE A 367 -27.20 4.96 -2.77
CA PHE A 367 -28.28 4.10 -2.34
C PHE A 367 -27.93 2.65 -2.70
N ASP A 368 -28.41 1.71 -1.89
CA ASP A 368 -28.37 0.31 -2.30
C ASP A 368 -29.26 0.15 -3.54
N ALA A 369 -28.83 -0.68 -4.50
CA ALA A 369 -29.17 -0.59 -5.93
C ALA A 369 -30.65 -0.83 -6.35
N ASP A 370 -31.61 -0.77 -5.42
CA ASP A 370 -33.03 -1.05 -5.65
C ASP A 370 -33.96 0.17 -5.55
N GLU A 371 -33.45 1.40 -5.39
CA GLU A 371 -34.31 2.59 -5.24
C GLU A 371 -34.38 3.54 -6.44
N ASP A 372 -35.61 4.00 -6.69
CA ASP A 372 -36.08 4.74 -7.85
C ASP A 372 -35.82 6.25 -7.66
N LEU A 373 -34.75 6.77 -8.26
CA LEU A 373 -34.29 8.18 -8.16
C LEU A 373 -35.24 9.23 -8.80
N SER A 374 -36.48 8.84 -9.11
CA SER A 374 -37.47 9.69 -9.79
C SER A 374 -38.11 10.77 -8.89
N THR A 375 -37.82 10.77 -7.59
CA THR A 375 -38.37 11.74 -6.63
C THR A 375 -37.48 12.97 -6.39
N VAL A 376 -36.23 12.97 -6.85
CA VAL A 376 -35.32 14.12 -6.72
C VAL A 376 -35.80 15.26 -7.65
N PRO A 377 -36.07 16.48 -7.13
CA PRO A 377 -36.59 17.59 -7.93
C PRO A 377 -35.73 17.91 -9.16
N GLU A 378 -36.38 18.04 -10.33
CA GLU A 378 -35.72 18.37 -11.62
C GLU A 378 -34.84 19.63 -11.55
N SER A 379 -35.12 20.56 -10.62
CA SER A 379 -34.39 21.81 -10.40
C SER A 379 -32.94 21.63 -9.92
N PHE A 380 -32.57 20.43 -9.44
CA PHE A 380 -31.22 20.12 -8.97
C PHE A 380 -30.34 19.45 -10.03
N TRP A 381 -30.93 18.98 -11.14
CA TRP A 381 -30.17 18.47 -12.26
C TRP A 381 -29.60 19.67 -13.05
N PRO A 382 -28.29 19.74 -13.33
CA PRO A 382 -27.74 20.81 -14.16
C PRO A 382 -28.48 20.82 -15.50
N ALA A 383 -29.07 21.97 -15.85
CA ALA A 383 -29.77 22.13 -17.11
C ALA A 383 -28.84 21.75 -18.28
N ALA A 384 -29.22 20.67 -18.99
CA ALA A 384 -28.60 20.10 -20.17
C ALA A 384 -27.24 19.39 -19.97
N LEU A 385 -27.29 18.10 -19.62
CA LEU A 385 -26.54 17.09 -20.35
C LEU A 385 -27.54 16.35 -21.25
N GLU A 386 -27.36 16.47 -22.56
CA GLU A 386 -28.13 15.71 -23.54
C GLU A 386 -28.15 14.22 -23.18
N PRO A 387 -29.28 13.53 -23.36
CA PRO A 387 -29.34 12.10 -23.10
C PRO A 387 -28.46 11.37 -24.12
N ALA A 388 -27.32 10.84 -23.65
CA ALA A 388 -26.66 9.77 -24.38
C ALA A 388 -27.62 8.58 -24.41
N ALA A 389 -28.14 8.30 -25.60
CA ALA A 389 -29.09 7.24 -25.89
C ALA A 389 -28.64 5.87 -25.30
N PRO A 390 -29.60 5.00 -24.94
CA PRO A 390 -29.34 3.75 -24.24
C PRO A 390 -28.62 2.76 -25.17
N ALA A 391 -27.44 2.28 -24.76
CA ALA A 391 -26.89 1.07 -25.35
C ALA A 391 -27.71 -0.12 -24.83
N CYS A 392 -28.65 -0.56 -25.66
CA CYS A 392 -29.49 -1.73 -25.44
C CYS A 392 -28.67 -2.93 -24.94
N ALA A 393 -29.17 -3.53 -23.85
CA ALA A 393 -28.96 -4.94 -23.59
C ALA A 393 -29.55 -5.76 -24.76
N SER A 394 -28.75 -6.67 -25.32
CA SER A 394 -29.27 -7.85 -25.98
C SER A 394 -28.35 -9.03 -25.66
N SER A 395 -28.68 -9.75 -24.60
CA SER A 395 -28.29 -11.13 -24.40
C SER A 395 -29.07 -12.03 -25.36
N THR A 396 -28.40 -12.82 -26.21
CA THR A 396 -28.71 -14.25 -26.43
C THR A 396 -27.73 -14.93 -27.40
N LEU A 397 -27.16 -16.04 -26.93
CA LEU A 397 -26.94 -17.33 -27.60
C LEU A 397 -26.31 -17.37 -29.00
N SER A 398 -25.08 -17.89 -29.08
CA SER A 398 -24.74 -19.22 -29.62
C SER A 398 -23.31 -19.60 -29.27
#